data_AF-A0A522DR23-F1
#
_entry.id   AF-A0A522DR23-F1
#
_cell.length_a   1.000
_cell.length_b   1.000
_cell.length_c   1.000
_cell.angle_alpha   90.00
_cell.angle_beta   90.00
_cell.angle_gamma   90.00
#
_symmetry.space_group_name_H-M   'P 1'
#
loop_
_entity.id
_entity.type
_entity.pdbx_description
1 polymer ?
#
loop_
_entity_poly.entity_id
_entity_poly.type
_entity_poly.pdbx_seq_one_letter_code
_entity_poly.pdbx_strand_id
1 'polypeptide(L)'
;MNSLQKNIIWILIAIVGASAVGGIALSRGEHINALWFITAALCVYAIAFRFYAAWIAATVLVIDETRATPAERLNNGHDFAPTNRWIVFGHHFAAIAGPGPLVGPTLAAQFGYLPGTLWILFGAVLGGCVQDMVTLFLSTRRDAKSLGQMARDELGALGGTAALIATFA
;
A
#
# COMPACT_ATOMS: atom_id res chain seq x y z
N MET A 1 0.01 24.70 15.56
CA MET A 1 0.11 23.43 16.32
C MET A 1 1.59 23.15 16.56
N ASN A 2 2.03 23.21 17.82
CA ASN A 2 3.44 23.12 18.19
C ASN A 2 3.97 21.69 17.95
N SER A 3 5.28 21.54 17.74
CA SER A 3 5.92 20.23 17.51
C SER A 3 5.59 19.22 18.64
N LEU A 4 5.53 19.71 19.87
CA LEU A 4 5.14 18.92 21.04
C LEU A 4 3.71 18.35 20.92
N GLN A 5 2.74 19.18 20.51
CA GLN A 5 1.34 18.75 20.32
C GLN A 5 1.23 17.67 19.23
N LYS A 6 1.98 17.82 18.13
CA LYS A 6 2.02 16.82 17.05
C LYS A 6 2.57 15.48 17.55
N ASN A 7 3.65 15.50 18.31
CA ASN A 7 4.26 14.27 18.85
C ASN A 7 3.32 13.56 19.82
N ILE A 8 2.63 14.31 20.69
CA ILE A 8 1.63 13.75 21.61
C ILE A 8 0.51 13.04 20.84
N ILE A 9 0.01 13.63 19.76
CA ILE A 9 -1.05 13.00 18.93
C ILE A 9 -0.58 11.65 18.37
N TRP A 10 0.63 11.56 17.82
CA TRP A 10 1.15 10.31 17.28
C TRP A 10 1.41 9.25 18.35
N ILE A 11 1.85 9.66 19.53
CA ILE A 11 1.99 8.76 20.69
C ILE A 11 0.63 8.21 21.10
N LEU A 12 -0.41 9.07 21.17
CA LEU A 12 -1.77 8.63 21.48
C LEU A 12 -2.30 7.62 20.44
N ILE A 13 -2.09 7.89 19.15
CA ILE A 13 -2.48 6.96 18.07
C ILE A 13 -1.75 5.61 18.24
N ALA A 14 -0.45 5.63 18.57
CA ALA A 14 0.31 4.41 18.81
C ALA A 14 -0.20 3.63 20.02
N ILE A 15 -0.52 4.30 21.12
CA ILE A 15 -1.09 3.67 22.32
C ILE A 15 -2.44 3.05 21.99
N VAL A 16 -3.34 3.78 21.33
CA VAL A 16 -4.66 3.27 20.93
C VAL A 16 -4.53 2.06 20.00
N GLY A 17 -3.62 2.11 19.03
CA GLY A 17 -3.34 0.98 18.14
C GLY A 17 -2.80 -0.24 18.89
N ALA A 18 -1.84 -0.05 19.81
CA ALA A 18 -1.28 -1.12 20.62
C ALA A 18 -2.32 -1.74 21.55
N SER A 19 -3.16 -0.92 22.19
CA SER A 19 -4.27 -1.39 23.01
C SER A 19 -5.29 -2.17 22.17
N ALA A 20 -5.56 -1.75 20.93
CA ALA A 20 -6.50 -2.44 20.06
C ALA A 20 -5.98 -3.82 19.61
N VAL A 21 -4.70 -3.90 19.21
CA VAL A 21 -4.05 -5.18 18.90
C VAL A 21 -3.97 -6.07 20.16
N GLY A 22 -3.66 -5.49 21.31
CA GLY A 22 -3.64 -6.19 22.60
C GLY A 22 -5.01 -6.75 22.99
N GLY A 23 -6.08 -5.99 22.75
CA GLY A 23 -7.46 -6.44 22.95
C GLY A 23 -7.79 -7.68 22.12
N ILE A 24 -7.37 -7.72 20.85
CA ILE A 24 -7.53 -8.88 19.97
C ILE A 24 -6.72 -10.08 20.48
N ALA A 25 -5.52 -9.86 21.00
CA ALA A 25 -4.63 -10.92 21.47
C ALA A 25 -5.08 -11.55 22.79
N LEU A 26 -5.65 -10.74 23.69
CA LEU A 26 -6.03 -11.15 25.05
C LEU A 26 -7.46 -11.69 25.15
N SER A 27 -8.34 -11.30 24.23
CA SER A 27 -9.73 -11.78 24.20
C SER A 27 -9.79 -13.24 23.73
N ARG A 28 -9.78 -14.19 24.68
CA ARG A 28 -9.94 -15.63 24.42
C ARG A 28 -11.28 -16.10 24.97
N GLY A 29 -12.17 -16.56 24.09
CA GLY A 29 -13.46 -17.17 24.46
C GLY A 29 -14.71 -16.28 24.30
N GLU A 30 -14.54 -15.00 24.00
CA GLU A 30 -15.64 -14.08 23.64
C GLU A 30 -15.62 -13.72 22.15
N HIS A 31 -16.77 -13.29 21.62
CA HIS A 31 -16.86 -12.73 20.27
C HIS A 31 -16.08 -11.42 20.19
N ILE A 32 -14.98 -11.39 19.43
CA ILE A 32 -14.15 -10.19 19.26
C ILE A 32 -14.92 -9.16 18.42
N ASN A 33 -15.14 -7.97 18.98
CA ASN A 33 -15.80 -6.88 18.28
C ASN A 33 -14.95 -6.40 17.08
N ALA A 34 -15.59 -6.24 15.90
CA ALA A 34 -14.99 -5.70 14.68
C ALA A 34 -14.28 -4.35 14.90
N LEU A 35 -14.76 -3.55 15.87
CA LEU A 35 -14.21 -2.24 16.21
C LEU A 35 -12.73 -2.32 16.62
N TRP A 36 -12.30 -3.42 17.27
CA TRP A 36 -10.89 -3.63 17.61
C TRP A 36 -10.01 -3.76 16.38
N PHE A 37 -10.46 -4.53 15.38
CA PHE A 37 -9.72 -4.72 14.13
C PHE A 37 -9.62 -3.43 13.32
N ILE A 38 -10.74 -2.70 13.19
CA ILE A 38 -10.78 -1.42 12.46
C ILE A 38 -9.87 -0.40 13.13
N THR A 39 -9.94 -0.28 14.46
CA THR A 39 -9.12 0.67 15.22
C THR A 39 -7.63 0.33 15.10
N ALA A 40 -7.27 -0.94 15.23
CA ALA A 40 -5.90 -1.40 15.03
C ALA A 40 -5.39 -1.08 13.61
N ALA A 41 -6.18 -1.38 12.57
CA ALA A 41 -5.84 -1.09 11.19
C ALA A 41 -5.62 0.40 10.93
N LEU A 42 -6.56 1.25 11.35
CA LEU A 42 -6.45 2.70 11.18
C LEU A 42 -5.20 3.26 11.86
N CYS A 43 -4.90 2.83 13.09
CA CYS A 43 -3.73 3.32 13.82
C CYS A 43 -2.42 2.84 13.19
N VAL A 44 -2.30 1.55 12.87
CA VAL A 44 -1.09 0.98 12.25
C VAL A 44 -0.84 1.61 10.88
N TYR A 45 -1.86 1.70 10.03
CA TYR A 45 -1.70 2.28 8.69
C TYR A 45 -1.44 3.78 8.72
N ALA A 46 -2.04 4.53 9.66
CA ALA A 46 -1.73 5.95 9.81
C ALA A 46 -0.27 6.19 10.21
N ILE A 47 0.25 5.40 11.15
CA ILE A 47 1.66 5.47 11.58
C ILE A 47 2.57 5.06 10.42
N ALA A 48 2.29 3.93 9.76
CA ALA A 48 3.07 3.45 8.62
C ALA A 48 3.10 4.47 7.48
N PHE A 49 1.95 5.03 7.11
CA PHE A 49 1.86 6.08 6.08
C PHE A 49 2.68 7.32 6.45
N ARG A 50 2.63 7.75 7.72
CA ARG A 50 3.32 8.97 8.14
C ARG A 50 4.84 8.81 8.21
N PHE A 51 5.33 7.70 8.75
CA PHE A 51 6.76 7.53 9.07
C PHE A 51 7.44 6.62 8.06
N TYR A 52 6.88 5.43 7.81
CA TYR A 52 7.52 4.44 6.95
C TYR A 52 7.43 4.81 5.47
N ALA A 53 6.24 5.19 4.98
CA ALA A 53 6.11 5.61 3.58
C ALA A 53 6.92 6.88 3.28
N ALA A 54 6.97 7.83 4.22
CA ALA A 54 7.83 9.02 4.11
C ALA A 54 9.32 8.66 4.06
N TRP A 55 9.77 7.71 4.90
CA TRP A 55 11.15 7.22 4.86
C TRP A 55 11.50 6.55 3.53
N ILE A 56 10.62 5.68 3.01
CA ILE A 56 10.83 5.03 1.71
C ILE A 56 10.86 6.09 0.60
N ALA A 57 9.92 7.04 0.60
CA ALA A 57 9.86 8.11 -0.41
C ALA A 57 11.13 8.98 -0.43
N ALA A 58 11.64 9.35 0.75
CA ALA A 58 12.80 10.24 0.86
C ALA A 58 14.15 9.50 0.69
N THR A 59 14.26 8.28 1.19
CA THR A 59 15.56 7.58 1.31
C THR A 59 15.75 6.51 0.25
N VAL A 60 14.70 5.75 -0.07
CA VAL A 60 14.80 4.59 -0.97
C VAL A 60 14.47 5.00 -2.40
N LEU A 61 13.32 5.63 -2.60
CA LEU A 61 12.85 6.05 -3.93
C LEU A 61 13.40 7.40 -4.35
N VAL A 62 13.78 8.24 -3.38
CA VAL A 62 14.28 9.60 -3.58
C VAL A 62 13.38 10.36 -4.56
N ILE A 63 12.10 10.49 -4.17
CA ILE A 63 11.09 11.11 -5.03
C ILE A 63 11.44 12.58 -5.25
N ASP A 64 11.61 12.94 -6.51
CA ASP A 64 11.82 14.30 -6.98
C ASP A 64 10.51 14.89 -7.51
N GLU A 65 9.99 15.90 -6.80
CA GLU A 65 8.75 16.61 -7.13
C GLU A 65 8.91 17.56 -8.33
N THR A 66 10.14 17.91 -8.72
CA THR A 66 10.40 18.83 -9.85
C THR A 66 10.31 18.13 -11.20
N ARG A 67 10.25 16.80 -11.21
CA ARG A 67 10.28 16.00 -12.44
C ARG A 67 8.85 15.73 -12.94
N ALA A 68 8.53 16.30 -14.10
CA ALA A 68 7.25 16.11 -14.77
C ALA A 68 6.92 14.62 -14.97
N THR A 69 5.66 14.26 -14.71
CA THR A 69 5.15 12.90 -14.93
C THR A 69 4.92 12.62 -16.42
N PRO A 70 4.80 11.35 -16.84
CA PRO A 70 4.45 11.02 -18.23
C PRO A 70 3.16 11.69 -18.70
N ALA A 71 2.18 11.86 -17.80
CA ALA A 71 0.92 12.54 -18.09
C ALA A 71 1.12 14.01 -18.54
N GLU A 72 2.13 14.70 -17.99
CA GLU A 72 2.46 16.08 -18.37
C GLU A 72 3.42 16.13 -19.57
N ARG A 73 4.43 15.25 -19.59
CA ARG A 73 5.49 15.24 -20.61
C ARG A 73 5.03 14.71 -21.97
N LEU A 74 4.18 13.70 -21.99
CA LEU A 74 3.69 13.01 -23.19
C LEU A 74 2.22 13.34 -23.48
N ASN A 75 1.70 14.43 -22.91
CA ASN A 75 0.28 14.81 -22.94
C ASN A 75 -0.30 14.78 -24.37
N ASN A 76 -1.02 13.71 -24.69
CA ASN A 76 -1.59 13.46 -26.01
C ASN A 76 -3.13 13.50 -26.00
N GLY A 77 -3.74 13.76 -24.83
CA GLY A 77 -5.19 13.86 -24.66
C GLY A 77 -5.95 12.52 -24.74
N HIS A 78 -5.25 11.40 -24.91
CA HIS A 78 -5.85 10.06 -24.98
C HIS A 78 -5.22 9.10 -23.96
N ASP A 79 -3.95 8.72 -24.17
CA ASP A 79 -3.23 7.79 -23.29
C ASP A 79 -2.57 8.50 -22.10
N PHE A 80 -2.16 9.74 -22.31
CA PHE A 80 -1.52 10.60 -21.32
C PHE A 80 -2.28 11.92 -21.23
N ALA A 81 -2.95 12.15 -20.10
CA ALA A 81 -3.67 13.39 -19.83
C ALA A 81 -3.55 13.75 -18.34
N PRO A 82 -3.11 14.97 -17.99
CA PRO A 82 -3.09 15.44 -16.61
C PRO A 82 -4.51 15.38 -16.02
N THR A 83 -4.66 14.61 -14.94
CA THR A 83 -5.96 14.35 -14.31
C THR A 83 -5.89 14.69 -12.83
N ASN A 84 -7.02 15.10 -12.25
CA ASN A 84 -7.10 15.39 -10.83
C ASN A 84 -6.68 14.16 -9.99
N ARG A 85 -5.76 14.36 -9.04
CA ARG A 85 -5.23 13.32 -8.15
C ARG A 85 -6.30 12.48 -7.44
N TRP A 86 -7.44 13.07 -7.09
CA TRP A 86 -8.52 12.35 -6.41
C TRP A 86 -9.25 11.38 -7.34
N ILE A 87 -9.36 11.75 -8.63
CA ILE A 87 -9.94 10.89 -9.66
C ILE A 87 -8.99 9.72 -9.94
N VAL A 88 -7.69 10.01 -10.12
CA VAL A 88 -6.66 8.98 -10.33
C VAL A 88 -6.59 8.02 -9.14
N PHE A 89 -6.64 8.55 -7.91
CA PHE A 89 -6.72 7.74 -6.70
C PHE A 89 -7.97 6.85 -6.70
N GLY A 90 -9.14 7.38 -7.06
CA GLY A 90 -10.37 6.59 -7.16
C GLY A 90 -10.27 5.43 -8.15
N HIS A 91 -9.68 5.66 -9.34
CA HIS A 91 -9.43 4.60 -10.32
C HIS A 91 -8.47 3.54 -9.78
N HIS A 92 -7.39 3.97 -9.14
CA HIS A 92 -6.41 3.04 -8.56
C HIS A 92 -7.02 2.22 -7.41
N PHE A 93 -7.79 2.88 -6.54
CA PHE A 93 -8.52 2.22 -5.47
C PHE A 93 -9.52 1.20 -6.03
N ALA A 94 -10.34 1.60 -7.01
CA ALA A 94 -11.31 0.70 -7.64
C ALA A 94 -10.66 -0.52 -8.31
N ALA A 95 -9.48 -0.34 -8.93
CA ALA A 95 -8.74 -1.43 -9.56
C ALA A 95 -8.22 -2.47 -8.56
N ILE A 96 -7.89 -2.06 -7.33
CA ILE A 96 -7.36 -2.95 -6.27
C ILE A 96 -8.47 -3.48 -5.37
N ALA A 97 -9.54 -2.72 -5.16
CA ALA A 97 -10.66 -3.03 -4.27
C ALA A 97 -11.56 -4.19 -4.74
N GLY A 98 -11.10 -5.02 -5.69
CA GLY A 98 -11.81 -6.19 -6.20
C GLY A 98 -11.99 -7.31 -5.16
N PRO A 99 -11.79 -8.60 -5.51
CA PRO A 99 -12.01 -9.70 -4.55
C PRO A 99 -10.97 -9.78 -3.41
N GLY A 100 -9.87 -9.02 -3.47
CA GLY A 100 -8.79 -9.05 -2.49
C GLY A 100 -9.24 -8.86 -1.03
N PRO A 101 -10.03 -7.81 -0.69
CA PRO A 101 -10.57 -7.59 0.66
C PRO A 101 -11.54 -8.67 1.15
N LEU A 102 -12.05 -9.55 0.27
CA LEU A 102 -12.93 -10.65 0.64
C LEU A 102 -12.14 -11.95 0.83
N VAL A 103 -11.28 -12.28 -0.12
CA VAL A 103 -10.52 -13.55 -0.12
C VAL A 103 -9.37 -13.51 0.89
N GLY A 104 -8.64 -12.39 0.96
CA GLY A 104 -7.47 -12.25 1.84
C GLY A 104 -7.78 -12.50 3.32
N PRO A 105 -8.75 -11.81 3.93
CA PRO A 105 -9.12 -12.04 5.32
C PRO A 105 -9.65 -13.45 5.59
N THR A 106 -10.39 -14.03 4.64
CA THR A 106 -10.93 -15.39 4.76
C THR A 106 -9.82 -16.43 4.75
N LEU A 107 -8.81 -16.28 3.89
CA LEU A 107 -7.62 -17.14 3.87
C LEU A 107 -6.77 -16.95 5.13
N ALA A 108 -6.58 -15.70 5.57
CA ALA A 108 -5.80 -15.39 6.77
C ALA A 108 -6.45 -15.93 8.06
N ALA A 109 -7.78 -15.90 8.14
CA ALA A 109 -8.53 -16.40 9.29
C ALA A 109 -8.35 -17.92 9.53
N GLN A 110 -8.00 -18.69 8.49
CA GLN A 110 -7.73 -20.13 8.61
C GLN A 110 -6.51 -20.42 9.49
N PHE A 111 -5.56 -19.48 9.57
CA PHE A 111 -4.40 -19.57 10.46
C PHE A 111 -4.67 -19.06 11.87
N GLY A 112 -5.91 -18.60 12.14
CA GLY A 112 -6.34 -17.99 13.40
C GLY A 112 -6.48 -16.47 13.31
N TYR A 113 -7.39 -15.92 14.12
CA TYR A 113 -7.72 -14.48 14.07
C TYR A 113 -6.53 -13.57 14.38
N LEU A 114 -5.75 -13.88 15.42
CA LEU A 114 -4.60 -13.06 15.79
C LEU A 114 -3.48 -13.09 14.73
N PRO A 115 -2.92 -14.25 14.33
CA PRO A 115 -1.88 -14.30 13.30
C PRO A 115 -2.37 -13.77 11.95
N GLY A 116 -3.62 -14.06 11.56
CA GLY A 116 -4.21 -13.50 10.36
C GLY A 116 -4.30 -11.97 10.40
N THR A 117 -4.70 -11.40 11.55
CA THR A 117 -4.75 -9.95 11.73
C THR A 117 -3.37 -9.32 11.70
N LEU A 118 -2.39 -9.89 12.41
CA LEU A 118 -1.02 -9.37 12.39
C LEU A 118 -0.44 -9.41 10.97
N TRP A 119 -0.71 -10.47 10.22
CA TRP A 119 -0.29 -10.55 8.82
C TRP A 119 -0.96 -9.48 7.95
N ILE A 120 -2.27 -9.26 8.10
CA ILE A 120 -2.97 -8.21 7.37
C ILE A 120 -2.42 -6.83 7.74
N LEU A 121 -2.14 -6.57 9.02
CA LEU A 121 -1.64 -5.28 9.47
C LEU A 121 -0.18 -5.02 9.04
N PHE A 122 0.73 -5.92 9.42
CA PHE A 122 2.16 -5.72 9.22
C PHE A 122 2.62 -6.20 7.85
N GLY A 123 2.09 -7.31 7.36
CA GLY A 123 2.41 -7.85 6.03
C GLY A 123 1.93 -6.92 4.91
N ALA A 124 0.75 -6.31 5.04
CA ALA A 124 0.32 -5.29 4.08
C ALA A 124 1.26 -4.09 4.08
N VAL A 125 1.65 -3.57 5.25
CA VAL A 125 2.54 -2.40 5.35
C VAL A 125 3.93 -2.69 4.79
N LEU A 126 4.54 -3.81 5.17
CA LEU A 126 5.93 -4.12 4.84
C LEU A 126 6.10 -4.68 3.43
N GLY A 127 5.12 -5.45 2.96
CA GLY A 127 5.12 -6.07 1.64
C GLY A 127 4.25 -5.29 0.65
N GLY A 128 2.93 -5.41 0.78
CA GLY A 128 1.97 -4.93 -0.22
C GLY A 128 2.10 -3.44 -0.55
N CYS A 129 2.01 -2.58 0.46
CA CYS A 129 2.10 -1.13 0.27
C CYS A 129 3.46 -0.69 -0.31
N VAL A 130 4.55 -1.34 0.09
CA VAL A 130 5.89 -1.06 -0.45
C VAL A 130 5.98 -1.50 -1.89
N GLN A 131 5.52 -2.71 -2.21
CA GLN A 131 5.47 -3.24 -3.57
C GLN A 131 4.69 -2.32 -4.50
N ASP A 132 3.49 -1.89 -4.10
CA ASP A 132 2.64 -1.01 -4.90
C ASP A 132 3.32 0.33 -5.14
N MET A 133 3.88 0.94 -4.10
CA MET A 133 4.56 2.23 -4.22
C MET A 133 5.80 2.14 -5.11
N VAL A 134 6.61 1.09 -4.98
CA VAL A 134 7.81 0.86 -5.81
C VAL A 134 7.41 0.60 -7.26
N THR A 135 6.40 -0.23 -7.49
CA THR A 135 5.94 -0.57 -8.84
C THR A 135 5.37 0.65 -9.57
N LEU A 136 4.55 1.45 -8.89
CA LEU A 136 4.00 2.69 -9.44
C LEU A 136 5.11 3.70 -9.73
N PHE A 137 6.06 3.85 -8.81
CA PHE A 137 7.22 4.71 -9.03
C PHE A 137 8.02 4.27 -10.27
N LEU A 138 8.36 2.99 -10.40
CA LEU A 138 9.12 2.51 -11.56
C LEU A 138 8.34 2.67 -12.87
N SER A 139 7.03 2.37 -12.86
CA SER A 139 6.16 2.55 -14.03
C SER A 139 6.13 4.01 -14.48
N THR A 140 5.94 4.97 -13.57
CA THR A 140 5.96 6.40 -13.91
C THR A 140 7.33 6.87 -14.43
N ARG A 141 8.42 6.22 -14.01
CA ARG A 141 9.78 6.49 -14.52
C ARG A 141 10.06 5.88 -15.89
N ARG A 142 9.24 4.93 -16.33
CA ARG A 142 9.31 4.24 -17.62
C ARG A 142 8.08 4.52 -18.47
N ASP A 143 7.60 5.76 -18.47
CA ASP A 143 6.51 6.23 -19.32
C ASP A 143 5.19 5.49 -19.14
N ALA A 144 4.87 5.19 -17.87
CA ALA A 144 3.66 4.45 -17.46
C ALA A 144 3.54 3.06 -18.10
N LYS A 145 4.66 2.43 -18.46
CA LYS A 145 4.69 1.05 -18.96
C LYS A 145 4.20 0.07 -17.89
N SER A 146 3.57 -1.01 -18.35
CA SER A 146 3.18 -2.13 -17.49
C SER A 146 4.40 -2.84 -16.91
N LEU A 147 4.23 -3.50 -15.76
CA LEU A 147 5.30 -4.27 -15.11
C LEU A 147 5.91 -5.31 -16.07
N GLY A 148 5.08 -6.03 -16.83
CA GLY A 148 5.55 -7.02 -17.80
C GLY A 148 6.36 -6.40 -18.95
N GLN A 149 5.96 -5.22 -19.44
CA GLN A 149 6.74 -4.51 -20.46
C GLN A 149 8.07 -4.02 -19.91
N MET A 150 8.09 -3.47 -18.68
CA MET A 150 9.35 -3.08 -18.03
C MET A 150 10.27 -4.28 -17.80
N ALA A 151 9.73 -5.42 -17.35
CA ALA A 151 10.50 -6.64 -17.18
C ALA A 151 11.09 -7.16 -18.50
N ARG A 152 10.34 -7.03 -19.60
CA ARG A 152 10.82 -7.38 -20.95
C ARG A 152 11.95 -6.47 -21.42
N ASP A 153 11.83 -5.17 -21.18
CA ASP A 153 12.83 -4.18 -21.58
C ASP A 153 14.17 -4.38 -20.83
N GLU A 154 14.13 -4.84 -19.56
CA GLU A 154 15.32 -5.04 -18.72
C GLU A 154 15.92 -6.46 -18.78
N LEU A 155 15.09 -7.50 -18.83
CA LEU A 155 15.53 -8.91 -18.76
C LEU A 155 15.57 -9.60 -20.14
N GLY A 156 15.21 -8.88 -21.21
CA GLY A 156 15.12 -9.41 -22.57
C GLY A 156 13.87 -10.28 -22.80
N ALA A 157 13.78 -10.87 -23.98
CA ALA A 157 12.57 -11.57 -24.44
C ALA A 157 12.16 -12.75 -23.54
N LEU A 158 13.13 -13.52 -23.02
CA LEU A 158 12.87 -14.66 -22.14
C LEU A 158 12.37 -14.21 -20.76
N GLY A 159 13.06 -13.26 -20.12
CA GLY A 159 12.65 -12.73 -18.82
C GLY A 159 11.32 -11.97 -18.87
N GLY A 160 11.09 -11.23 -19.95
CA GLY A 160 9.82 -10.56 -20.21
C GLY A 160 8.66 -11.53 -20.41
N THR A 161 8.85 -12.60 -21.18
CA THR A 161 7.81 -13.62 -21.41
C THR A 161 7.50 -14.38 -20.11
N ALA A 162 8.51 -14.75 -19.33
CA ALA A 162 8.32 -15.38 -18.03
C ALA A 162 7.56 -14.45 -17.05
N ALA A 163 7.93 -13.17 -17.00
CA ALA A 163 7.24 -12.18 -16.17
C ALA A 163 5.79 -11.97 -16.60
N LEU A 164 5.52 -11.87 -17.91
CA LEU A 164 4.16 -11.75 -18.43
C LEU A 164 3.32 -12.98 -18.07
N ILE A 165 3.84 -14.20 -18.25
CA ILE A 165 3.14 -15.42 -17.85
C ILE A 165 2.88 -15.40 -16.34
N ALA A 166 3.87 -15.09 -15.51
CA ALA A 166 3.70 -15.06 -14.05
C ALA A 166 2.74 -13.97 -13.55
N THR A 167 2.56 -12.89 -14.30
CA THR A 167 1.67 -11.79 -13.91
C THR A 167 0.23 -11.99 -14.39
N PHE A 168 0.02 -12.77 -15.47
CA PHE A 168 -1.30 -13.00 -16.08
C PHE A 168 -1.87 -14.42 -15.87
N ALA A 169 -1.06 -15.38 -15.42
CA ALA A 169 -1.50 -16.72 -15.01
C ALA A 169 -1.93 -16.74 -13.53
#